data_AF-A0A954CGC6-F1
#
_entry.id   AF-A0A954CGC6-F1
#
_cell.length_a   1.000
_cell.length_b   1.000
_cell.length_c   1.000
_cell.angle_alpha   90.00
_cell.angle_beta   90.00
_cell.angle_gamma   90.00
#
_symmetry.space_group_name_H-M   'P 1'
#
loop_
_entity.id
_entity.type
_entity.pdbx_description
1 polymer ?
#
loop_
_entity_poly.entity_id
_entity_poly.type
_entity_poly.pdbx_seq_one_letter_code
_entity_poly.pdbx_strand_id
1 'polypeptide(L)'
;MHAVTFNGVNRTLQADDGENLLTLAQRNGLHIDSSCGGNGSCHQCRVLIHDGRENFRRAGKACEPRHKLGVEPVYLACQGGVFGDMTVEPAPVRALGDRPNASLIGWSAGGTPRSSVIIDPGSYTGAAYQLDDDGNFIAEEGFATQQAPAPTPGQVVLGEDVTYADALSAGTSHLPDSRRIVLDFAGRIAACVGDSVELHAVPTNAFIGNMPHVAGAIDSVQWSPLKTRTVITTVDGKAPAGLCAAGLLSCVHALMQAGMCNSDLQLLESRFTTRVNGQLAALLVSSNVEAQSPHGQIYLSENAIVVSQSQLNVIRDAAKMLCQRLDALDADSLLVVTGDFGTYVPTDLIRALGVHDGEIEFVPHAAALGAARLTVSASGR
;
A
#
# COMPACT_ATOMS: atom_id res chain seq x y z
N MET A 1 -6.69 22.87 -26.17
CA MET A 1 -5.33 22.84 -25.62
C MET A 1 -5.30 23.83 -24.49
N HIS A 2 -5.22 23.30 -23.27
CA HIS A 2 -5.32 24.03 -22.01
C HIS A 2 -4.05 23.78 -21.20
N ALA A 3 -3.53 24.82 -20.54
CA ALA A 3 -2.33 24.73 -19.72
C ALA A 3 -2.67 24.22 -18.31
N VAL A 4 -2.04 23.11 -17.91
CA VAL A 4 -2.18 22.52 -16.57
C VAL A 4 -0.85 22.59 -15.84
N THR A 5 -0.76 23.44 -14.81
CA THR A 5 0.47 23.63 -14.01
C THR A 5 0.44 22.78 -12.74
N PHE A 6 1.47 21.96 -12.52
CA PHE A 6 1.64 21.12 -11.33
C PHE A 6 2.63 21.77 -10.34
N ASN A 7 2.10 22.41 -9.29
CA ASN A 7 2.87 23.26 -8.36
C ASN A 7 3.95 22.51 -7.53
N GLY A 8 3.79 21.19 -7.32
CA GLY A 8 4.75 20.38 -6.56
C GLY A 8 6.00 19.94 -7.34
N VAL A 9 5.99 20.06 -8.68
CA VAL A 9 7.05 19.57 -9.58
C VAL A 9 7.48 20.61 -10.62
N ASN A 10 6.96 21.83 -10.55
CA ASN A 10 7.23 22.93 -11.48
C ASN A 10 7.13 22.52 -12.97
N ARG A 11 6.08 21.76 -13.31
CA ARG A 11 5.81 21.31 -14.68
C ARG A 11 4.48 21.87 -15.18
N THR A 12 4.44 22.31 -16.43
CA THR A 12 3.20 22.71 -17.11
C THR A 12 2.97 21.76 -18.27
N LEU A 13 1.81 21.11 -18.28
CA LEU A 13 1.38 20.15 -19.31
C LEU A 13 0.30 20.76 -20.20
N GLN A 14 0.17 20.22 -21.42
CA GLN A 14 -0.86 20.62 -22.37
C GLN A 14 -1.96 19.54 -22.42
N ALA A 15 -3.18 19.95 -22.09
CA ALA A 15 -4.36 19.10 -22.07
C ALA A 15 -5.28 19.37 -23.26
N ASP A 16 -5.80 18.32 -23.88
CA ASP A 16 -6.91 18.44 -24.83
C ASP A 16 -8.21 18.81 -24.11
N ASP A 17 -9.17 19.37 -24.87
CA ASP A 17 -10.47 19.74 -24.29
C ASP A 17 -11.21 18.48 -23.82
N GLY A 18 -11.56 18.45 -22.53
CA GLY A 18 -12.19 17.32 -21.87
C GLY A 18 -11.23 16.18 -21.50
N GLU A 19 -9.91 16.36 -21.66
CA GLU A 19 -8.94 15.32 -21.32
C GLU A 19 -8.93 15.02 -19.82
N ASN A 20 -8.88 13.72 -19.48
CA ASN A 20 -8.84 13.26 -18.10
C ASN A 20 -7.53 13.66 -17.41
N LEU A 21 -7.62 14.27 -16.24
CA LEU A 21 -6.44 14.81 -15.52
C LEU A 21 -5.49 13.70 -15.05
N LEU A 22 -6.00 12.53 -14.68
CA LEU A 22 -5.15 11.38 -14.33
C LEU A 22 -4.38 10.89 -15.56
N THR A 23 -5.06 10.72 -16.69
CA THR A 23 -4.43 10.28 -17.95
C THR A 23 -3.38 11.29 -18.43
N LEU A 24 -3.68 12.59 -18.34
CA LEU A 24 -2.74 13.67 -18.66
C LEU A 24 -1.46 13.57 -17.82
N ALA A 25 -1.59 13.34 -16.52
CA ALA A 25 -0.44 13.18 -15.61
C ALA A 25 0.37 11.93 -15.98
N GLN A 26 -0.28 10.78 -16.12
CA GLN A 26 0.35 9.50 -16.42
C GLN A 26 1.15 9.53 -17.73
N ARG A 27 0.56 10.03 -18.83
CA ARG A 27 1.25 10.07 -20.14
C ARG A 27 2.43 11.04 -20.20
N ASN A 28 2.54 11.94 -19.22
CA ASN A 28 3.65 12.90 -19.11
C ASN A 28 4.60 12.55 -17.95
N GLY A 29 4.50 11.33 -17.39
CA GLY A 29 5.39 10.84 -16.33
C GLY A 29 5.21 11.54 -14.99
N LEU A 30 4.04 12.16 -14.72
CA LEU A 30 3.68 12.67 -13.41
C LEU A 30 2.84 11.64 -12.66
N HIS A 31 3.31 11.28 -11.46
CA HIS A 31 2.65 10.27 -10.65
C HIS A 31 1.46 10.85 -9.87
N ILE A 32 0.31 10.20 -10.02
CA ILE A 32 -0.89 10.39 -9.20
C ILE A 32 -1.38 8.98 -8.86
N ASP A 33 -1.49 8.65 -7.57
CA ASP A 33 -1.88 7.32 -7.12
C ASP A 33 -3.24 6.89 -7.69
N SER A 34 -3.35 5.69 -8.23
CA SER A 34 -4.59 5.26 -8.88
C SER A 34 -4.72 3.74 -9.03
N SER A 35 -4.85 3.02 -7.92
CA SER A 35 -5.01 1.55 -7.93
C SER A 35 -6.24 1.04 -8.70
N CYS A 36 -7.28 1.86 -8.84
CA CYS A 36 -8.50 1.49 -9.57
C CYS A 36 -8.47 1.80 -11.08
N GLY A 37 -7.35 2.29 -11.63
CA GLY A 37 -7.24 2.65 -13.04
C GLY A 37 -8.16 3.78 -13.52
N GLY A 38 -8.80 4.50 -12.59
CA GLY A 38 -9.58 5.70 -12.89
C GLY A 38 -11.10 5.58 -12.72
N ASN A 39 -11.62 4.48 -12.20
CA ASN A 39 -13.06 4.32 -11.94
C ASN A 39 -13.59 5.09 -10.71
N GLY A 40 -12.67 5.62 -9.87
CA GLY A 40 -13.00 6.46 -8.71
C GLY A 40 -13.33 5.69 -7.42
N SER A 41 -13.16 4.36 -7.39
CA SER A 41 -13.46 3.53 -6.22
C SER A 41 -12.36 3.54 -5.16
N CYS A 42 -11.09 3.73 -5.55
CA CYS A 42 -9.96 3.72 -4.62
C CYS A 42 -9.71 5.04 -3.90
N HIS A 43 -10.21 6.16 -4.45
CA HIS A 43 -9.98 7.53 -3.98
C HIS A 43 -8.51 7.92 -3.83
N GLN A 44 -7.57 7.25 -4.50
CA GLN A 44 -6.15 7.55 -4.39
C GLN A 44 -5.71 8.72 -5.27
N CYS A 45 -6.41 8.96 -6.40
CA CYS A 45 -6.00 9.95 -7.42
C CYS A 45 -6.32 11.41 -7.05
N ARG A 46 -6.03 11.77 -5.80
CA ARG A 46 -6.44 13.03 -5.21
C ARG A 46 -5.58 14.17 -5.72
N VAL A 47 -6.23 15.28 -6.05
CA VAL A 47 -5.58 16.52 -6.44
C VAL A 47 -6.23 17.70 -5.73
N LEU A 48 -5.40 18.64 -5.31
CA LEU A 48 -5.83 19.99 -4.95
C LEU A 48 -5.84 20.84 -6.23
N ILE A 49 -6.90 21.61 -6.42
CA ILE A 49 -6.98 22.57 -7.52
C ILE A 49 -6.90 23.96 -6.91
N HIS A 50 -5.76 24.61 -7.12
CA HIS A 50 -5.43 25.92 -6.58
C HIS A 50 -6.06 27.06 -7.38
N ASP A 51 -6.10 26.90 -8.70
CA ASP A 51 -6.70 27.86 -9.63
C ASP A 51 -7.36 27.15 -10.82
N GLY A 52 -8.39 27.76 -11.40
CA GLY A 52 -9.14 27.20 -12.53
C GLY A 52 -10.05 26.02 -12.18
N ARG A 53 -10.60 25.97 -10.95
CA ARG A 53 -11.49 24.89 -10.49
C ARG A 53 -12.70 24.68 -11.40
N GLU A 54 -13.28 25.77 -11.90
CA GLU A 54 -14.40 25.78 -12.83
C GLU A 54 -14.06 25.10 -14.17
N ASN A 55 -12.79 24.87 -14.47
CA ASN A 55 -12.32 24.18 -15.65
C ASN A 55 -12.22 22.66 -15.47
N PHE A 56 -12.46 22.13 -14.26
CA PHE A 56 -12.50 20.70 -14.00
C PHE A 56 -13.94 20.18 -13.89
N ARG A 57 -14.40 19.44 -14.91
CA ARG A 57 -15.82 19.06 -15.07
C ARG A 57 -16.02 17.59 -15.45
N ARG A 58 -17.16 17.03 -15.05
CA ARG A 58 -17.69 15.75 -15.53
C ARG A 58 -18.96 15.99 -16.34
N ALA A 59 -18.98 15.57 -17.61
CA ALA A 59 -20.15 15.69 -18.49
C ALA A 59 -20.80 17.10 -18.45
N GLY A 60 -19.97 18.15 -18.47
CA GLY A 60 -20.40 19.55 -18.41
C GLY A 60 -20.79 20.10 -17.03
N LYS A 61 -20.78 19.28 -15.97
CA LYS A 61 -21.02 19.73 -14.58
C LYS A 61 -19.71 19.84 -13.81
N ALA A 62 -19.60 20.81 -12.90
CA ALA A 62 -18.45 20.93 -12.02
C ALA A 62 -18.23 19.65 -11.21
N CYS A 63 -16.97 19.21 -11.08
CA CYS A 63 -16.64 18.08 -10.23
C CYS A 63 -16.85 18.45 -8.76
N GLU A 64 -17.55 17.58 -8.02
CA GLU A 64 -17.75 17.77 -6.60
C GLU A 64 -16.49 17.35 -5.82
N PRO A 65 -16.01 18.19 -4.90
CA PRO A 65 -14.85 17.85 -4.08
C PRO A 65 -15.21 16.79 -3.03
N ARG A 66 -14.33 15.81 -2.85
CA ARG A 66 -14.46 14.68 -1.91
C ARG A 66 -13.74 14.98 -0.60
N HIS A 67 -14.27 15.90 0.21
CA HIS A 67 -13.71 16.31 1.51
C HIS A 67 -14.80 16.53 2.58
N LYS A 68 -14.44 16.47 3.87
CA LYS A 68 -15.30 16.83 5.01
C LYS A 68 -15.31 18.35 5.23
N LEU A 69 -16.40 18.88 5.79
CA LEU A 69 -16.58 20.30 6.09
C LEU A 69 -15.38 20.85 6.91
N GLY A 70 -14.74 21.93 6.45
CA GLY A 70 -13.60 22.57 7.15
C GLY A 70 -12.19 22.10 6.74
N VAL A 71 -12.08 21.24 5.72
CA VAL A 71 -10.80 20.85 5.09
C VAL A 71 -10.68 21.50 3.71
N GLU A 72 -9.46 21.67 3.18
CA GLU A 72 -9.29 22.09 1.78
C GLU A 72 -9.97 21.09 0.81
N PRO A 73 -10.65 21.59 -0.25
CA PRO A 73 -11.39 20.76 -1.18
C PRO A 73 -10.46 19.92 -2.07
N VAL A 74 -10.61 18.59 -2.00
CA VAL A 74 -9.86 17.62 -2.80
C VAL A 74 -10.72 17.07 -3.93
N TYR A 75 -10.15 16.90 -5.12
CA TYR A 75 -10.81 16.32 -6.30
C TYR A 75 -10.16 14.99 -6.69
N LEU A 76 -10.90 14.15 -7.40
CA LEU A 76 -10.35 12.92 -7.98
C LEU A 76 -9.96 13.21 -9.43
N ALA A 77 -8.67 13.16 -9.74
CA ALA A 77 -8.13 13.42 -11.06
C ALA A 77 -8.75 12.52 -12.14
N CYS A 78 -9.18 11.30 -11.77
CA CYS A 78 -9.80 10.37 -12.71
C CYS A 78 -11.28 10.63 -13.02
N GLN A 79 -11.97 11.46 -12.25
CA GLN A 79 -13.43 11.62 -12.35
C GLN A 79 -13.86 12.90 -13.10
N GLY A 80 -12.92 13.61 -13.71
CA GLY A 80 -13.19 14.84 -14.43
C GLY A 80 -12.21 15.07 -15.59
N GLY A 81 -12.62 15.94 -16.52
CA GLY A 81 -11.80 16.41 -17.63
C GLY A 81 -11.42 17.88 -17.48
N VAL A 82 -10.36 18.28 -18.17
CA VAL A 82 -9.82 19.64 -18.23
C VAL A 82 -10.44 20.42 -19.39
N PHE A 83 -11.08 21.56 -19.11
CA PHE A 83 -11.78 22.41 -20.09
C PHE A 83 -11.27 23.86 -20.15
N GLY A 84 -10.12 24.11 -19.54
CA GLY A 84 -9.52 25.43 -19.42
C GLY A 84 -8.26 25.35 -18.56
N ASP A 85 -7.49 26.43 -18.54
CA ASP A 85 -6.23 26.48 -17.81
C ASP A 85 -6.47 26.27 -16.30
N MET A 86 -5.58 25.52 -15.65
CA MET A 86 -5.69 25.27 -14.22
C MET A 86 -4.33 25.01 -13.56
N THR A 87 -4.30 25.25 -12.26
CA THR A 87 -3.14 24.95 -11.42
C THR A 87 -3.54 23.91 -10.39
N VAL A 88 -2.82 22.80 -10.37
CA VAL A 88 -3.12 21.63 -9.55
C VAL A 88 -1.91 21.16 -8.77
N GLU A 89 -2.15 20.37 -7.74
CA GLU A 89 -1.13 19.70 -6.96
C GLU A 89 -1.62 18.30 -6.61
N PRO A 90 -0.82 17.23 -6.83
CA PRO A 90 -1.14 15.92 -6.30
C PRO A 90 -1.28 16.03 -4.78
N ALA A 91 -2.47 15.73 -4.27
CA ALA A 91 -2.67 15.76 -2.84
C ALA A 91 -1.94 14.53 -2.26
N PRO A 92 -1.17 14.66 -1.17
CA PRO A 92 -0.61 13.50 -0.50
C PRO A 92 -1.75 12.52 -0.18
N VAL A 93 -1.52 11.23 -0.43
CA VAL A 93 -2.45 10.16 -0.08
C VAL A 93 -2.69 10.24 1.43
N ARG A 94 -3.77 10.89 1.84
CA ARG A 94 -4.37 10.60 3.15
C ARG A 94 -4.81 9.14 3.09
N ALA A 95 -4.47 8.35 4.11
CA ALA A 95 -4.83 6.93 4.20
C ALA A 95 -6.20 6.58 3.67
N LEU A 96 -6.29 5.31 3.29
CA LEU A 96 -7.47 4.46 3.35
C LEU A 96 -8.32 4.72 4.61
N GLY A 97 -9.13 5.77 4.59
CA GLY A 97 -9.83 6.27 5.77
C GLY A 97 -11.19 6.91 5.52
N ASP A 98 -11.75 6.81 4.31
CA ASP A 98 -13.15 7.14 4.04
C ASP A 98 -13.76 6.05 3.11
N ARG A 99 -13.85 4.81 3.61
CA ARG A 99 -14.91 3.87 3.19
C ARG A 99 -16.05 3.98 4.21
N PRO A 100 -17.34 3.91 3.81
CA PRO A 100 -18.44 3.85 4.76
C PRO A 100 -18.23 2.63 5.67
N ASN A 101 -18.32 2.85 6.99
CA ASN A 101 -18.13 1.83 8.02
C ASN A 101 -18.74 0.47 7.59
N ALA A 102 -17.92 -0.53 7.30
CA ALA A 102 -18.33 -1.91 7.50
C ALA A 102 -18.17 -2.16 9.01
N SER A 103 -19.20 -1.78 9.77
CA SER A 103 -19.28 -2.12 11.17
C SER A 103 -19.34 -3.64 11.32
N LEU A 104 -18.50 -4.16 12.22
CA LEU A 104 -18.59 -5.50 12.83
C LEU A 104 -19.91 -5.67 13.60
N ILE A 105 -21.05 -5.70 12.92
CA ILE A 105 -22.31 -6.25 13.43
C ILE A 105 -23.09 -6.78 12.22
N GLY A 106 -23.18 -8.10 12.09
CA GLY A 106 -24.08 -8.74 11.13
C GLY A 106 -23.49 -9.89 10.32
N TRP A 107 -22.89 -10.88 10.96
CA TRP A 107 -22.83 -12.22 10.35
C TRP A 107 -24.25 -12.80 10.41
N SER A 108 -24.96 -12.75 9.29
CA SER A 108 -26.18 -13.53 9.09
C SER A 108 -25.93 -14.48 7.93
N ALA A 109 -25.70 -15.74 8.27
CA ALA A 109 -25.75 -16.83 7.32
C ALA A 109 -27.16 -16.86 6.70
N GLY A 110 -27.28 -16.40 5.45
CA GLY A 110 -28.57 -16.26 4.79
C GLY A 110 -28.45 -16.13 3.27
N GLY A 111 -28.31 -17.28 2.59
CA GLY A 111 -28.65 -17.45 1.17
C GLY A 111 -27.49 -17.28 0.18
N THR A 112 -27.29 -18.29 -0.68
CA THR A 112 -26.33 -18.33 -1.79
C THR A 112 -26.76 -17.41 -2.95
N PRO A 113 -25.79 -16.75 -3.63
CA PRO A 113 -25.02 -17.39 -4.70
C PRO A 113 -23.49 -17.26 -4.57
N ARG A 114 -22.79 -18.37 -4.81
CA ARG A 114 -21.44 -18.57 -5.41
C ARG A 114 -20.27 -17.58 -5.21
N SER A 115 -20.19 -16.77 -4.17
CA SER A 115 -18.92 -16.06 -3.86
C SER A 115 -17.84 -17.03 -3.38
N SER A 116 -16.70 -17.11 -4.09
CA SER A 116 -15.51 -17.83 -3.61
C SER A 116 -14.78 -17.01 -2.55
N VAL A 117 -14.21 -17.67 -1.55
CA VAL A 117 -13.37 -17.01 -0.52
C VAL A 117 -11.96 -17.58 -0.61
N ILE A 118 -10.97 -16.69 -0.65
CA ILE A 118 -9.55 -17.05 -0.58
C ILE A 118 -9.05 -16.75 0.81
N ILE A 119 -8.38 -17.71 1.42
CA ILE A 119 -7.71 -17.55 2.70
C ILE A 119 -6.21 -17.60 2.43
N ASP A 120 -5.54 -16.46 2.64
CA ASP A 120 -4.09 -16.40 2.82
C ASP A 120 -3.81 -16.44 4.33
N PRO A 121 -3.42 -17.58 4.91
CA PRO A 121 -3.22 -17.66 6.35
C PRO A 121 -2.01 -16.84 6.85
N GLY A 122 -1.08 -16.48 5.94
CA GLY A 122 0.19 -15.86 6.30
C GLY A 122 0.97 -16.63 7.37
N SER A 123 2.07 -16.05 7.88
CA SER A 123 2.82 -16.63 9.01
C SER A 123 2.43 -16.06 10.38
N TYR A 124 1.90 -14.84 10.42
CA TYR A 124 1.55 -14.13 11.66
C TYR A 124 0.20 -13.42 11.55
N THR A 125 -0.04 -12.78 10.41
CA THR A 125 -1.32 -12.20 10.01
C THR A 125 -1.69 -12.82 8.68
N GLY A 126 -2.95 -13.20 8.54
CA GLY A 126 -3.53 -13.66 7.30
C GLY A 126 -4.65 -12.74 6.85
N ALA A 127 -5.19 -13.02 5.68
CA ALA A 127 -6.31 -12.30 5.10
C ALA A 127 -7.27 -13.24 4.39
N ALA A 128 -8.55 -12.97 4.56
CA ALA A 128 -9.63 -13.60 3.82
C ALA A 128 -10.14 -12.61 2.76
N TYR A 129 -10.30 -13.08 1.53
CA TYR A 129 -10.76 -12.26 0.43
C TYR A 129 -12.00 -12.90 -0.17
N GLN A 130 -13.08 -12.13 -0.27
CA GLN A 130 -14.30 -12.55 -0.94
C GLN A 130 -14.29 -12.07 -2.39
N LEU A 131 -14.65 -12.98 -3.30
CA LEU A 131 -14.71 -12.72 -4.73
C LEU A 131 -16.15 -12.82 -5.25
N ASP A 132 -16.44 -12.06 -6.30
CA ASP A 132 -17.64 -12.26 -7.12
C ASP A 132 -17.45 -13.38 -8.14
N ASP A 133 -18.52 -13.70 -8.88
CA ASP A 133 -18.53 -14.76 -9.89
C ASP A 133 -17.55 -14.47 -11.05
N ASP A 134 -17.17 -13.20 -11.26
CA ASP A 134 -16.21 -12.77 -12.27
C ASP A 134 -14.75 -12.77 -11.73
N GLY A 135 -14.55 -13.13 -10.46
CA GLY A 135 -13.25 -13.16 -9.80
C GLY A 135 -12.76 -11.79 -9.31
N ASN A 136 -13.62 -10.78 -9.20
CA ASN A 136 -13.28 -9.49 -8.63
C ASN A 136 -13.41 -9.49 -7.10
N PHE A 137 -12.54 -8.76 -6.40
CA PHE A 137 -12.64 -8.60 -4.96
C PHE A 137 -13.87 -7.79 -4.54
N ILE A 138 -14.70 -8.40 -3.69
CA ILE A 138 -15.86 -7.77 -3.05
C ILE A 138 -15.47 -7.24 -1.66
N ALA A 139 -14.76 -8.06 -0.89
CA ALA A 139 -14.43 -7.78 0.49
C ALA A 139 -13.08 -8.40 0.87
N GLU A 140 -12.46 -7.81 1.88
CA GLU A 140 -11.20 -8.27 2.46
C GLU A 140 -11.28 -8.16 3.98
N GLU A 141 -10.74 -9.13 4.69
CA GLU A 141 -10.68 -9.14 6.15
C GLU A 141 -9.33 -9.70 6.61
N GLY A 142 -8.58 -8.89 7.36
CA GLY A 142 -7.37 -9.35 8.03
C GLY A 142 -7.67 -10.09 9.32
N PHE A 143 -6.92 -11.15 9.60
CA PHE A 143 -7.00 -11.90 10.85
C PHE A 143 -5.61 -12.23 11.38
N ALA A 144 -5.49 -12.48 12.69
CA ALA A 144 -4.28 -13.08 13.25
C ALA A 144 -4.24 -14.58 12.88
N THR A 145 -3.10 -15.13 12.48
CA THR A 145 -3.02 -16.54 12.01
C THR A 145 -3.53 -17.55 13.06
N GLN A 146 -3.34 -17.28 14.36
CA GLN A 146 -3.89 -18.12 15.44
C GLN A 146 -5.43 -18.08 15.55
N GLN A 147 -6.06 -17.11 14.89
CA GLN A 147 -7.50 -16.87 14.83
C GLN A 147 -8.01 -17.00 13.39
N ALA A 148 -7.28 -17.73 12.53
CA ALA A 148 -7.69 -17.93 11.15
C ALA A 148 -9.11 -18.53 11.09
N PRO A 149 -9.97 -18.05 10.18
CA PRO A 149 -11.31 -18.59 10.02
C PRO A 149 -11.22 -20.07 9.65
N ALA A 150 -12.10 -20.89 10.23
CA ALA A 150 -12.17 -22.30 9.89
C ALA A 150 -12.53 -22.45 8.40
N PRO A 151 -11.81 -23.29 7.63
CA PRO A 151 -12.14 -23.52 6.23
C PRO A 151 -13.58 -24.02 6.10
N THR A 152 -14.33 -23.41 5.19
CA THR A 152 -15.69 -23.82 4.82
C THR A 152 -15.71 -24.38 3.39
N PRO A 153 -16.69 -25.21 3.02
CA PRO A 153 -16.76 -25.76 1.68
C PRO A 153 -16.79 -24.67 0.60
N GLY A 154 -15.89 -24.77 -0.39
CA GLY A 154 -15.78 -23.80 -1.49
C GLY A 154 -14.80 -22.66 -1.25
N GLN A 155 -14.10 -22.64 -0.11
CA GLN A 155 -12.97 -21.75 0.11
C GLN A 155 -11.69 -22.31 -0.51
N VAL A 156 -10.79 -21.42 -0.93
CA VAL A 156 -9.46 -21.74 -1.42
C VAL A 156 -8.45 -21.27 -0.38
N VAL A 157 -7.66 -22.20 0.15
CA VAL A 157 -6.64 -21.93 1.16
C VAL A 157 -5.26 -22.00 0.49
N LEU A 158 -4.52 -20.89 0.52
CA LEU A 158 -3.17 -20.82 -0.03
C LEU A 158 -2.22 -21.75 0.74
N GLY A 159 -1.49 -22.57 -0.01
CA GLY A 159 -0.61 -23.61 0.52
C GLY A 159 -1.27 -24.98 0.70
N GLU A 160 -2.60 -25.06 0.70
CA GLU A 160 -3.34 -26.33 0.70
C GLU A 160 -3.92 -26.65 -0.69
N ASP A 161 -4.70 -25.73 -1.26
CA ASP A 161 -5.36 -25.92 -2.55
C ASP A 161 -4.49 -25.48 -3.73
N VAL A 162 -3.77 -24.36 -3.56
CA VAL A 162 -2.91 -23.75 -4.57
C VAL A 162 -1.57 -23.43 -3.95
N THR A 163 -0.47 -23.78 -4.63
CA THR A 163 0.86 -23.43 -4.12
C THR A 163 1.05 -21.91 -4.13
N TYR A 164 1.76 -21.40 -3.13
CA TYR A 164 2.02 -19.95 -3.04
C TYR A 164 2.81 -19.43 -4.26
N ALA A 165 3.69 -20.26 -4.85
CA ALA A 165 4.44 -19.93 -6.06
C ALA A 165 3.52 -19.74 -7.27
N ASP A 166 2.61 -20.69 -7.51
CA ASP A 166 1.67 -20.63 -8.63
C ASP A 166 0.72 -19.45 -8.48
N ALA A 167 0.26 -19.22 -7.25
CA ALA A 167 -0.57 -18.09 -6.89
C ALA A 167 0.15 -16.75 -7.14
N LEU A 168 1.39 -16.56 -6.66
CA LEU A 168 2.15 -15.34 -6.92
C LEU A 168 2.39 -15.10 -8.43
N SER A 169 2.75 -16.15 -9.16
CA SER A 169 2.98 -16.07 -10.61
C SER A 169 1.71 -15.67 -11.36
N ALA A 170 0.59 -16.33 -11.09
CA ALA A 170 -0.69 -16.03 -11.71
C ALA A 170 -1.21 -14.63 -11.35
N GLY A 171 -0.94 -14.14 -10.14
CA GLY A 171 -1.34 -12.80 -9.71
C GLY A 171 -0.59 -11.69 -10.42
N THR A 172 0.66 -11.94 -10.78
CA THR A 172 1.54 -10.98 -11.46
C THR A 172 1.58 -11.14 -12.98
N SER A 173 0.83 -12.08 -13.55
CA SER A 173 0.83 -12.39 -14.99
C SER A 173 0.30 -11.29 -15.91
N HIS A 174 -0.32 -10.24 -15.35
CA HIS A 174 -0.79 -9.09 -16.12
C HIS A 174 0.33 -8.08 -16.41
N LEU A 175 1.47 -8.24 -15.73
CA LEU A 175 2.66 -7.44 -15.94
C LEU A 175 3.45 -7.98 -17.13
N PRO A 176 4.29 -7.14 -17.78
CA PRO A 176 5.05 -7.56 -18.96
C PRO A 176 5.87 -8.84 -18.72
N ASP A 177 6.04 -9.64 -19.77
CA ASP A 177 6.88 -10.87 -19.78
C ASP A 177 8.39 -10.59 -19.70
N SER A 178 8.78 -9.33 -19.46
CA SER A 178 10.14 -8.98 -19.05
C SER A 178 10.53 -9.74 -17.78
N ARG A 179 11.84 -9.91 -17.56
CA ARG A 179 12.39 -10.49 -16.32
C ARG A 179 11.81 -9.74 -15.12
N ARG A 180 10.95 -10.40 -14.32
CA ARG A 180 10.30 -9.80 -13.15
C ARG A 180 10.66 -10.55 -11.88
N ILE A 181 11.09 -9.82 -10.86
CA ILE A 181 11.36 -10.39 -9.53
C ILE A 181 10.20 -9.99 -8.64
N VAL A 182 9.53 -10.96 -8.05
CA VAL A 182 8.39 -10.75 -7.14
C VAL A 182 8.86 -10.91 -5.71
N LEU A 183 8.88 -9.80 -4.99
CA LEU A 183 9.28 -9.70 -3.59
C LEU A 183 8.04 -9.64 -2.71
N ASP A 184 7.78 -10.71 -1.97
CA ASP A 184 6.71 -10.78 -0.99
C ASP A 184 7.22 -10.48 0.42
N PHE A 185 6.70 -9.40 1.00
CA PHE A 185 7.07 -8.93 2.33
C PHE A 185 6.57 -9.81 3.48
N ALA A 186 5.83 -10.88 3.20
CA ALA A 186 5.59 -11.96 4.15
C ALA A 186 6.81 -12.90 4.33
N GLY A 187 7.95 -12.60 3.70
CA GLY A 187 9.22 -13.31 3.85
C GLY A 187 9.50 -14.34 2.76
N ARG A 188 9.07 -14.05 1.54
CA ARG A 188 9.26 -14.94 0.38
C ARG A 188 9.72 -14.12 -0.81
N ILE A 189 10.61 -14.68 -1.63
CA ILE A 189 11.05 -14.05 -2.87
C ILE A 189 10.81 -15.05 -3.99
N ALA A 190 10.01 -14.67 -4.97
CA ALA A 190 9.88 -15.40 -6.22
C ALA A 190 10.57 -14.61 -7.33
N ALA A 191 11.19 -15.29 -8.27
CA ALA A 191 11.62 -14.68 -9.51
C ALA A 191 10.94 -15.38 -10.68
N CYS A 192 10.37 -14.57 -11.57
CA CYS A 192 9.70 -15.04 -12.77
C CYS A 192 10.50 -14.55 -13.99
N VAL A 193 10.98 -15.48 -14.79
CA VAL A 193 11.70 -15.20 -16.04
C VAL A 193 10.96 -15.91 -17.17
N GLY A 194 10.18 -15.15 -17.94
CA GLY A 194 9.22 -15.72 -18.89
C GLY A 194 8.23 -16.65 -18.17
N ASP A 195 8.04 -17.86 -18.70
CA ASP A 195 7.17 -18.89 -18.11
C ASP A 195 7.80 -19.65 -16.91
N SER A 196 9.07 -19.39 -16.59
CA SER A 196 9.78 -20.08 -15.50
C SER A 196 9.64 -19.30 -14.20
N VAL A 197 9.17 -19.98 -13.14
CA VAL A 197 9.04 -19.42 -11.78
C VAL A 197 10.00 -20.17 -10.86
N GLU A 198 10.94 -19.44 -10.27
CA GLU A 198 11.76 -19.95 -9.16
C GLU A 198 11.33 -19.27 -7.86
N LEU A 199 10.77 -20.04 -6.92
CA LEU A 199 10.44 -19.56 -5.59
C LEU A 199 11.56 -19.89 -4.60
N HIS A 200 12.02 -18.88 -3.87
CA HIS A 200 12.98 -19.02 -2.77
C HIS A 200 12.37 -18.46 -1.49
N ALA A 201 12.22 -19.32 -0.48
CA ALA A 201 11.89 -18.86 0.86
C ALA A 201 13.10 -18.11 1.43
N VAL A 202 12.87 -16.91 1.96
CA VAL A 202 13.90 -16.12 2.62
C VAL A 202 13.60 -16.14 4.10
N PRO A 203 14.57 -16.51 4.96
CA PRO A 203 14.35 -16.58 6.39
C PRO A 203 14.30 -15.16 6.98
N THR A 204 13.22 -14.45 6.72
CA THR A 204 12.89 -13.17 7.34
C THR A 204 11.60 -13.34 8.12
N ASN A 205 11.57 -12.87 9.36
CA ASN A 205 10.31 -12.79 10.08
C ASN A 205 9.44 -11.71 9.42
N ALA A 206 8.12 -11.83 9.55
CA ALA A 206 7.21 -10.81 9.06
C ALA A 206 7.48 -9.47 9.75
N PHE A 207 7.21 -8.39 9.03
CA PHE A 207 7.13 -7.05 9.61
C PHE A 207 5.88 -6.97 10.47
N ILE A 208 6.07 -6.88 11.79
CA ILE A 208 4.96 -6.90 12.74
C ILE A 208 4.93 -5.54 13.44
N GLY A 209 3.87 -4.78 13.15
CA GLY A 209 3.51 -3.62 13.94
C GLY A 209 3.00 -4.04 15.34
N ASN A 210 2.65 -3.08 16.19
CA ASN A 210 2.11 -3.41 17.52
C ASN A 210 0.61 -3.81 17.49
N MET A 211 -0.02 -3.76 16.31
CA MET A 211 -1.37 -4.29 16.07
C MET A 211 -1.57 -4.71 14.59
N PRO A 212 -2.60 -5.53 14.29
CA PRO A 212 -2.98 -5.84 12.90
C PRO A 212 -3.47 -4.61 12.12
N HIS A 213 -3.59 -4.73 10.80
CA HIS A 213 -4.15 -3.68 9.93
C HIS A 213 -5.68 -3.59 10.06
N VAL A 214 -6.16 -3.08 11.20
CA VAL A 214 -7.60 -2.90 11.47
C VAL A 214 -7.89 -1.45 11.77
N ALA A 215 -9.16 -1.05 11.80
CA ALA A 215 -9.59 0.31 12.08
C ALA A 215 -8.84 0.93 13.28
N GLY A 216 -8.21 2.09 13.07
CA GLY A 216 -7.39 2.78 14.08
C GLY A 216 -5.91 2.37 14.09
N ALA A 217 -5.49 1.37 13.32
CA ALA A 217 -4.08 1.10 13.09
C ALA A 217 -3.46 2.22 12.24
N ILE A 218 -2.33 2.75 12.68
CA ILE A 218 -1.53 3.70 11.91
C ILE A 218 -0.90 2.94 10.74
N ASP A 219 -1.18 3.40 9.52
CA ASP A 219 -0.73 2.81 8.25
C ASP A 219 0.26 3.68 7.48
N SER A 220 0.32 4.99 7.78
CA SER A 220 1.36 5.89 7.31
C SER A 220 1.83 6.84 8.41
N VAL A 221 3.12 7.16 8.35
CA VAL A 221 3.81 8.10 9.22
C VAL A 221 4.67 8.99 8.36
N GLN A 222 4.58 10.30 8.59
CA GLN A 222 5.44 11.32 8.02
C GLN A 222 5.74 12.38 9.09
N TRP A 223 6.83 13.11 8.93
CA TRP A 223 7.05 14.35 9.69
C TRP A 223 6.86 15.54 8.76
N SER A 224 6.21 16.59 9.25
CA SER A 224 6.14 17.86 8.52
C SER A 224 7.55 18.31 8.11
N PRO A 225 7.76 18.98 6.97
CA PRO A 225 9.10 19.41 6.55
C PRO A 225 9.86 20.24 7.59
N LEU A 226 9.14 21.09 8.33
CA LEU A 226 9.69 21.90 9.43
C LEU A 226 9.87 21.12 10.74
N LYS A 227 9.60 19.82 10.76
CA LYS A 227 9.66 18.93 11.93
C LYS A 227 8.91 19.52 13.13
N THR A 228 7.75 20.13 12.86
CA THR A 228 6.89 20.73 13.88
C THR A 228 5.80 19.79 14.38
N ARG A 229 5.38 18.82 13.56
CA ARG A 229 4.38 17.80 13.90
C ARG A 229 4.63 16.47 13.19
N THR A 230 4.21 15.39 13.83
CA THR A 230 3.99 14.09 13.18
C THR A 230 2.68 14.16 12.39
N VAL A 231 2.69 13.69 11.15
CA VAL A 231 1.52 13.50 10.30
C VAL A 231 1.33 12.00 10.17
N ILE A 232 0.20 11.51 10.67
CA ILE A 232 -0.14 10.09 10.61
C ILE A 232 -1.46 9.92 9.89
N THR A 233 -1.66 8.71 9.44
CA THR A 233 -2.95 8.27 8.94
C THR A 233 -3.30 6.93 9.57
N THR A 234 -4.59 6.64 9.64
CA THR A 234 -5.11 5.41 10.27
C THR A 234 -6.12 4.74 9.37
N VAL A 235 -6.19 3.42 9.46
CA VAL A 235 -7.22 2.61 8.82
C VAL A 235 -8.61 3.10 9.27
N ASP A 236 -9.50 3.32 8.31
CA ASP A 236 -10.87 3.84 8.49
C ASP A 236 -10.95 5.24 9.13
N GLY A 237 -9.82 5.97 9.19
CA GLY A 237 -9.75 7.31 9.78
C GLY A 237 -10.16 7.35 11.26
N LYS A 238 -10.09 6.21 11.96
CA LYS A 238 -10.40 6.13 13.40
C LYS A 238 -9.27 6.69 14.24
N ALA A 239 -9.55 6.94 15.52
CA ALA A 239 -8.53 7.33 16.47
C ALA A 239 -7.39 6.31 16.49
N PRO A 240 -6.12 6.75 16.56
CA PRO A 240 -4.99 5.85 16.50
C PRO A 240 -4.94 4.98 17.76
N ALA A 241 -4.83 3.67 17.56
CA ALA A 241 -4.75 2.66 18.62
C ALA A 241 -3.40 1.93 18.64
N GLY A 242 -2.65 2.01 17.55
CA GLY A 242 -1.37 1.33 17.35
C GLY A 242 -0.88 1.51 15.92
N LEU A 243 0.07 0.69 15.49
CA LEU A 243 0.82 0.74 14.25
C LEU A 243 0.75 -0.64 13.60
N CYS A 244 0.37 -0.72 12.32
CA CYS A 244 0.42 -1.97 11.55
C CYS A 244 1.79 -2.14 10.85
N ALA A 245 1.94 -3.20 10.04
CA ALA A 245 3.15 -3.46 9.27
C ALA A 245 3.49 -2.31 8.31
N ALA A 246 2.51 -1.84 7.52
CA ALA A 246 2.67 -0.65 6.67
C ALA A 246 3.09 0.59 7.46
N GLY A 247 2.46 0.83 8.62
CA GLY A 247 2.80 1.95 9.47
C GLY A 247 4.24 1.88 10.01
N LEU A 248 4.72 0.68 10.35
CA LEU A 248 6.09 0.43 10.78
C LEU A 248 7.08 0.75 9.65
N LEU A 249 6.86 0.23 8.45
CA LEU A 249 7.73 0.50 7.29
C LEU A 249 7.68 1.97 6.88
N SER A 250 6.50 2.58 6.90
CA SER A 250 6.34 4.02 6.67
C SER A 250 7.06 4.86 7.72
N CYS A 251 7.03 4.45 8.99
CA CYS A 251 7.75 5.13 10.07
C CYS A 251 9.26 5.05 9.86
N VAL A 252 9.79 3.86 9.56
CA VAL A 252 11.20 3.65 9.21
C VAL A 252 11.61 4.58 8.07
N HIS A 253 10.83 4.59 6.97
CA HIS A 253 11.10 5.47 5.84
C HIS A 253 11.10 6.96 6.23
N ALA A 254 10.10 7.39 6.99
CA ALA A 254 9.98 8.78 7.40
C ALA A 254 11.08 9.23 8.37
N LEU A 255 11.58 8.33 9.23
CA LEU A 255 12.73 8.60 10.10
C LEU A 255 14.00 8.84 9.27
N MET A 256 14.21 8.03 8.23
CA MET A 256 15.33 8.20 7.29
C MET A 256 15.23 9.53 6.56
N GLN A 257 14.06 9.84 5.97
CA GLN A 257 13.82 11.10 5.25
C GLN A 257 13.98 12.33 6.15
N ALA A 258 13.54 12.23 7.40
CA ALA A 258 13.67 13.30 8.37
C ALA A 258 15.08 13.42 8.99
N GLY A 259 16.02 12.52 8.68
CA GLY A 259 17.34 12.50 9.31
C GLY A 259 17.25 12.35 10.83
N MET A 260 16.28 11.55 11.30
CA MET A 260 15.98 11.31 12.71
C MET A 260 16.56 9.99 13.23
N CYS A 261 17.25 9.27 12.36
CA CYS A 261 18.07 8.11 12.69
C CYS A 261 19.40 8.22 11.94
N ASN A 262 20.42 7.48 12.41
CA ASN A 262 21.67 7.34 11.68
C ASN A 262 21.55 6.29 10.55
N SER A 263 22.66 6.00 9.87
CA SER A 263 22.72 5.00 8.79
C SER A 263 22.40 3.58 9.25
N ASP A 264 22.54 3.28 10.54
CA ASP A 264 22.23 1.99 11.16
C ASP A 264 20.79 1.95 11.72
N LEU A 265 19.98 2.97 11.39
CA LEU A 265 18.64 3.23 11.90
C LEU A 265 18.53 3.35 13.44
N GLN A 266 19.62 3.63 14.12
CA GLN A 266 19.57 4.01 15.54
C GLN A 266 18.97 5.41 15.64
N LEU A 267 18.04 5.59 16.57
CA LEU A 267 17.30 6.84 16.71
C LEU A 267 18.22 7.94 17.27
N LEU A 268 18.04 9.15 16.75
CA LEU A 268 18.67 10.34 17.30
C LEU A 268 17.70 11.02 18.27
N GLU A 269 18.20 11.48 19.41
CA GLU A 269 17.36 12.18 20.38
C GLU A 269 16.76 13.45 19.76
N SER A 270 15.45 13.60 19.92
CA SER A 270 14.68 14.75 19.44
C SER A 270 13.36 14.89 20.20
N ARG A 271 12.62 15.96 19.89
CA ARG A 271 11.27 16.17 20.42
C ARG A 271 10.22 15.14 19.98
N PHE A 272 10.54 14.29 18.99
CA PHE A 272 9.70 13.16 18.58
C PHE A 272 10.30 11.83 19.00
N THR A 273 11.18 11.84 19.99
CA THR A 273 11.64 10.62 20.65
C THR A 273 11.25 10.64 22.11
N THR A 274 11.05 9.45 22.67
CA THR A 274 10.80 9.21 24.09
C THR A 274 11.62 8.02 24.55
N ARG A 275 11.75 7.83 25.87
CA ARG A 275 12.39 6.64 26.42
C ARG A 275 11.36 5.72 27.05
N VAL A 276 11.40 4.46 26.63
CA VAL A 276 10.53 3.38 27.13
C VAL A 276 11.45 2.29 27.65
N ASN A 277 11.35 1.98 28.94
CA ASN A 277 12.23 1.00 29.61
C ASN A 277 13.72 1.26 29.36
N GLY A 278 14.13 2.54 29.31
CA GLY A 278 15.51 2.97 29.09
C GLY A 278 15.94 3.01 27.61
N GLN A 279 15.19 2.43 26.69
CA GLN A 279 15.48 2.46 25.25
C GLN A 279 14.79 3.63 24.55
N LEU A 280 15.43 4.17 23.52
CA LEU A 280 14.85 5.23 22.71
C LEU A 280 13.71 4.67 21.84
N ALA A 281 12.68 5.48 21.62
CA ALA A 281 11.53 5.14 20.80
C ALA A 281 11.04 6.38 20.04
N ALA A 282 10.61 6.21 18.80
CA ALA A 282 9.98 7.27 18.02
C ALA A 282 8.56 7.50 18.56
N LEU A 283 8.29 8.70 19.06
CA LEU A 283 7.00 9.11 19.57
C LEU A 283 6.10 9.55 18.41
N LEU A 284 5.12 8.73 18.07
CA LEU A 284 4.18 8.95 16.97
C LEU A 284 2.97 9.76 17.43
N VAL A 285 2.44 9.41 18.60
CA VAL A 285 1.29 10.10 19.21
C VAL A 285 1.61 10.41 20.66
N SER A 286 1.52 11.69 21.02
CA SER A 286 1.75 12.16 22.39
C SER A 286 0.48 12.05 23.25
N SER A 287 0.62 12.15 24.57
CA SER A 287 -0.50 12.15 25.53
C SER A 287 -1.50 13.29 25.37
N ASN A 288 -1.14 14.34 24.61
CA ASN A 288 -1.96 15.54 24.44
C ASN A 288 -2.74 15.54 23.12
N VAL A 289 -2.59 14.49 22.32
CA VAL A 289 -3.37 14.24 21.10
C VAL A 289 -4.43 13.21 21.49
N GLU A 290 -5.70 13.42 21.13
CA GLU A 290 -6.82 12.48 21.36
C GLU A 290 -6.55 11.12 20.68
N ALA A 291 -5.69 10.31 21.26
CA ALA A 291 -5.57 8.90 20.97
C ALA A 291 -6.55 8.16 21.88
N GLN A 292 -7.44 7.36 21.30
CA GLN A 292 -8.24 6.37 22.05
C GLN A 292 -7.38 5.18 22.48
N SER A 293 -6.18 5.46 22.98
CA SER A 293 -5.37 4.51 23.72
C SER A 293 -5.80 4.62 25.18
N PRO A 294 -6.32 3.55 25.81
CA PRO A 294 -6.70 3.56 27.23
C PRO A 294 -5.57 4.04 28.17
N HIS A 295 -4.32 4.11 27.67
CA HIS A 295 -3.12 4.47 28.44
C HIS A 295 -2.05 5.30 27.66
N GLY A 296 -2.43 6.28 26.84
CA GLY A 296 -1.45 7.29 26.38
C GLY A 296 -0.62 6.93 25.15
N GLN A 297 0.65 7.38 25.16
CA GLN A 297 1.52 7.58 23.99
C GLN A 297 1.60 6.37 23.03
N ILE A 298 1.58 6.62 21.72
CA ILE A 298 1.93 5.60 20.71
C ILE A 298 3.35 5.88 20.26
N TYR A 299 4.19 4.86 20.35
CA TYR A 299 5.59 4.93 19.97
C TYR A 299 6.04 3.66 19.23
N LEU A 300 7.13 3.78 18.49
CA LEU A 300 7.83 2.65 17.87
C LEU A 300 9.23 2.54 18.51
N SER A 301 9.55 1.40 19.12
CA SER A 301 10.84 1.21 19.78
C SER A 301 11.99 1.18 18.78
N GLU A 302 13.17 1.67 19.19
CA GLU A 302 14.39 1.55 18.38
C GLU A 302 14.68 0.10 17.99
N ASN A 303 14.46 -0.85 18.91
CA ASN A 303 14.65 -2.26 18.61
C ASN A 303 13.76 -2.74 17.45
N ALA A 304 12.50 -2.31 17.39
CA ALA A 304 11.62 -2.65 16.26
C ALA A 304 12.12 -2.05 14.95
N ILE A 305 12.64 -0.81 14.98
CA ILE A 305 13.22 -0.12 13.83
C ILE A 305 14.47 -0.87 13.32
N VAL A 306 15.39 -1.22 14.21
CA VAL A 306 16.65 -1.92 13.88
C VAL A 306 16.38 -3.36 13.40
N VAL A 307 15.44 -4.08 14.03
CA VAL A 307 15.04 -5.43 13.58
C VAL A 307 14.46 -5.38 12.16
N SER A 308 13.64 -4.37 11.87
CA SER A 308 13.07 -4.17 10.53
C SER A 308 14.18 -3.93 9.50
N GLN A 309 15.21 -3.14 9.85
CA GLN A 309 16.38 -2.96 8.99
C GLN A 309 17.09 -4.27 8.68
N SER A 310 17.30 -5.11 9.69
CA SER A 310 17.95 -6.41 9.50
C SER A 310 17.15 -7.30 8.55
N GLN A 311 15.82 -7.35 8.71
CA GLN A 311 14.94 -8.10 7.81
C GLN A 311 15.01 -7.55 6.38
N LEU A 312 14.95 -6.22 6.21
CA LEU A 312 15.05 -5.57 4.91
C LEU A 312 16.41 -5.81 4.24
N ASN A 313 17.50 -5.89 5.01
CA ASN A 313 18.82 -6.24 4.49
C ASN A 313 18.88 -7.70 4.00
N VAL A 314 18.30 -8.65 4.76
CA VAL A 314 18.22 -10.05 4.33
C VAL A 314 17.39 -10.18 3.05
N ILE A 315 16.27 -9.45 2.95
CA ILE A 315 15.44 -9.38 1.75
C ILE A 315 16.24 -8.81 0.56
N ARG A 316 16.97 -7.72 0.76
CA ARG A 316 17.86 -7.13 -0.26
C ARG A 316 18.88 -8.14 -0.76
N ASP A 317 19.60 -8.78 0.16
CA ASP A 317 20.71 -9.67 -0.18
C ASP A 317 20.18 -10.93 -0.89
N ALA A 318 19.04 -11.46 -0.44
CA ALA A 318 18.38 -12.58 -1.09
C ALA A 318 17.87 -12.22 -2.50
N ALA A 319 17.26 -11.05 -2.67
CA ALA A 319 16.86 -10.56 -3.99
C ALA A 319 18.08 -10.47 -4.91
N LYS A 320 19.17 -9.83 -4.46
CA LYS A 320 20.42 -9.72 -5.24
C LYS A 320 21.00 -11.08 -5.61
N MET A 321 21.07 -12.02 -4.67
CA MET A 321 21.54 -13.38 -4.91
C MET A 321 20.68 -14.11 -5.94
N LEU A 322 19.36 -13.97 -5.86
CA LEU A 322 18.43 -14.59 -6.81
C LEU A 322 18.61 -14.00 -8.21
N CYS A 323 18.74 -12.69 -8.32
CA CYS A 323 19.01 -12.03 -9.60
C CYS A 323 20.35 -12.46 -10.21
N GLN A 324 21.41 -12.64 -9.40
CA GLN A 324 22.70 -13.18 -9.86
C GLN A 324 22.56 -14.60 -10.38
N ARG A 325 21.78 -15.45 -9.69
CA ARG A 325 21.59 -16.85 -10.07
C ARG A 325 20.83 -17.02 -11.38
N LEU A 326 19.90 -16.11 -11.65
CA LEU A 326 19.02 -16.12 -12.82
C LEU A 326 19.58 -15.34 -14.02
N ASP A 327 20.80 -14.79 -13.92
CA ASP A 327 21.37 -13.87 -14.91
C ASP A 327 20.41 -12.69 -15.22
N ALA A 328 19.64 -12.29 -14.20
CA ALA A 328 18.51 -11.36 -14.29
C ALA A 328 18.85 -9.95 -13.79
N LEU A 329 20.12 -9.67 -13.44
CA LEU A 329 20.61 -8.35 -13.07
C LEU A 329 20.92 -7.50 -14.32
N ASP A 330 19.90 -7.14 -15.09
CA ASP A 330 19.99 -5.94 -15.91
C ASP A 330 19.04 -4.88 -15.35
N ALA A 331 19.38 -3.60 -15.54
CA ALA A 331 18.57 -2.45 -15.12
C ALA A 331 17.13 -2.47 -15.71
N ASP A 332 16.89 -3.33 -16.69
CA ASP A 332 15.61 -3.55 -17.36
C ASP A 332 14.67 -4.53 -16.62
N SER A 333 15.11 -5.16 -15.52
CA SER A 333 14.26 -6.08 -14.75
C SER A 333 13.28 -5.32 -13.85
N LEU A 334 12.00 -5.69 -13.90
CA LEU A 334 10.94 -5.13 -13.06
C LEU A 334 10.95 -5.79 -11.67
N LEU A 335 11.14 -5.01 -10.61
CA LEU A 335 10.89 -5.49 -9.24
C LEU A 335 9.41 -5.30 -8.90
N VAL A 336 8.69 -6.39 -8.78
CA VAL A 336 7.32 -6.40 -8.26
C VAL A 336 7.40 -6.58 -6.75
N VAL A 337 6.81 -5.67 -6.00
CA VAL A 337 6.66 -5.77 -4.55
C VAL A 337 5.22 -6.13 -4.24
N THR A 338 5.01 -7.14 -3.40
CA THR A 338 3.69 -7.56 -2.93
C THR A 338 3.72 -7.78 -1.41
N GLY A 339 2.54 -7.83 -0.82
CA GLY A 339 2.35 -8.24 0.55
C GLY A 339 0.90 -8.53 0.85
N ASP A 340 0.68 -9.13 2.01
CA ASP A 340 -0.64 -9.42 2.52
C ASP A 340 -1.34 -8.14 3.01
N PHE A 341 -2.59 -8.29 3.43
CA PHE A 341 -3.42 -7.20 3.92
C PHE A 341 -2.67 -6.27 4.89
N GLY A 342 -2.62 -4.98 4.54
CA GLY A 342 -1.97 -3.96 5.36
C GLY A 342 -0.44 -3.95 5.31
N THR A 343 0.17 -4.65 4.35
CA THR A 343 1.60 -4.60 4.07
C THR A 343 1.83 -3.75 2.83
N TYR A 344 1.85 -2.43 3.01
CA TYR A 344 2.31 -1.49 2.00
C TYR A 344 3.77 -1.15 2.29
N VAL A 345 4.61 -1.25 1.25
CA VAL A 345 6.01 -0.88 1.34
C VAL A 345 6.26 0.30 0.41
N PRO A 346 6.66 1.47 0.93
CA PRO A 346 6.99 2.60 0.09
C PRO A 346 8.10 2.24 -0.89
N THR A 347 7.90 2.47 -2.19
CA THR A 347 8.93 2.18 -3.22
C THR A 347 10.22 2.97 -2.98
N ASP A 348 10.11 4.19 -2.45
CA ASP A 348 11.28 4.99 -2.06
C ASP A 348 12.02 4.42 -0.85
N LEU A 349 11.36 3.65 0.01
CA LEU A 349 12.04 2.88 1.06
C LEU A 349 12.86 1.74 0.42
N ILE A 350 12.27 1.00 -0.52
CA ILE A 350 12.97 -0.06 -1.28
C ILE A 350 14.25 0.49 -1.94
N ARG A 351 14.14 1.67 -2.57
CA ARG A 351 15.28 2.38 -3.20
C ARG A 351 16.28 2.91 -2.19
N ALA A 352 15.84 3.58 -1.14
CA ALA A 352 16.73 4.13 -0.10
C ALA A 352 17.53 3.02 0.59
N LEU A 353 16.96 1.82 0.62
CA LEU A 353 17.60 0.63 1.12
C LEU A 353 18.46 -0.06 0.05
N GLY A 354 18.54 0.39 -1.20
CA GLY A 354 19.39 -0.24 -2.23
C GLY A 354 19.00 -1.70 -2.55
N VAL A 355 17.69 -2.00 -2.46
CA VAL A 355 17.11 -3.30 -2.87
C VAL A 355 17.08 -3.41 -4.39
N HIS A 356 16.55 -2.39 -5.07
CA HIS A 356 16.50 -2.30 -6.53
C HIS A 356 16.49 -0.84 -6.95
N ASP A 357 17.27 -0.53 -7.99
CA ASP A 357 17.41 0.83 -8.52
C ASP A 357 16.58 1.06 -9.80
N GLY A 358 16.04 0.00 -10.40
CA GLY A 358 15.25 0.03 -11.63
C GLY A 358 13.76 0.30 -11.40
N GLU A 359 12.93 -0.18 -12.33
CA GLU A 359 11.48 -0.07 -12.23
C GLU A 359 10.96 -0.92 -11.07
N ILE A 360 10.07 -0.34 -10.26
CA ILE A 360 9.45 -0.99 -9.11
C ILE A 360 7.95 -0.80 -9.21
N GLU A 361 7.21 -1.90 -9.14
CA GLU A 361 5.75 -1.90 -9.16
C GLU A 361 5.22 -2.58 -7.90
N PHE A 362 4.23 -1.97 -7.25
CA PHE A 362 3.55 -2.58 -6.12
C PHE A 362 2.26 -3.26 -6.57
N VAL A 363 2.18 -4.58 -6.39
CA VAL A 363 0.97 -5.37 -6.64
C VAL A 363 0.41 -5.81 -5.29
N PRO A 364 -0.72 -5.26 -4.82
CA PRO A 364 -1.32 -5.70 -3.56
C PRO A 364 -1.84 -7.14 -3.69
N HIS A 365 -1.59 -7.96 -2.68
CA HIS A 365 -2.20 -9.30 -2.54
C HIS A 365 -1.98 -10.20 -3.76
N ALA A 366 -0.80 -10.16 -4.36
CA ALA A 366 -0.51 -10.88 -5.60
C ALA A 366 -0.82 -12.39 -5.49
N ALA A 367 -0.52 -13.03 -4.36
CA ALA A 367 -0.84 -14.44 -4.16
C ALA A 367 -2.36 -14.68 -4.15
N ALA A 368 -3.14 -13.89 -3.40
CA ALA A 368 -4.59 -14.01 -3.39
C ALA A 368 -5.20 -13.74 -4.78
N LEU A 369 -4.70 -12.72 -5.50
CA LEU A 369 -5.09 -12.42 -6.89
C LEU A 369 -4.87 -13.62 -7.81
N GLY A 370 -3.73 -14.29 -7.72
CA GLY A 370 -3.47 -15.43 -8.59
C GLY A 370 -4.23 -16.68 -8.20
N ALA A 371 -4.42 -16.94 -6.91
CA ALA A 371 -5.32 -18.01 -6.47
C ALA A 371 -6.74 -17.80 -7.01
N ALA A 372 -7.24 -16.56 -7.03
CA ALA A 372 -8.53 -16.22 -7.65
C ALA A 372 -8.55 -16.62 -9.12
N ARG A 373 -7.56 -16.15 -9.88
CA ARG A 373 -7.42 -16.41 -11.32
C ARG A 373 -7.35 -17.91 -11.63
N LEU A 374 -6.57 -18.65 -10.85
CA LEU A 374 -6.42 -20.10 -11.01
C LEU A 374 -7.74 -20.83 -10.73
N THR A 375 -8.48 -20.40 -9.70
CA THR A 375 -9.76 -20.99 -9.33
C THR A 375 -10.85 -20.75 -10.38
N VAL A 376 -10.95 -19.53 -10.91
CA VAL A 376 -11.89 -19.18 -12.00
C VAL A 376 -11.53 -19.93 -13.29
N SER A 377 -10.24 -20.06 -13.60
CA SER A 377 -9.79 -20.78 -14.80
C SER A 377 -10.08 -22.29 -14.75
N ALA A 378 -10.10 -22.89 -13.54
CA ALA A 378 -10.39 -24.31 -13.34
C ALA A 378 -11.89 -24.63 -13.40
N SER A 379 -12.76 -23.68 -13.07
CA SER A 379 -14.22 -23.83 -13.07
C SER A 379 -14.87 -23.58 -14.44
N GLY A 380 -14.09 -23.08 -15.41
CA GLY A 380 -14.47 -22.94 -16.83
C GLY A 380 -14.10 -24.12 -17.75
N ARG A 381 -13.62 -25.26 -17.21
CA ARG A 381 -13.33 -26.49 -17.98
C ARG A 381 -14.37 -27.58 -17.75
#